data_AF-A0A843H9K3-F1
#
_entry.id   AF-A0A843H9K3-F1
#
_cell.length_a   1.000
_cell.length_b   1.000
_cell.length_c   1.000
_cell.angle_alpha   90.00
_cell.angle_beta   90.00
_cell.angle_gamma   90.00
#
_symmetry.space_group_name_H-M   'P 1'
#
loop_
_entity.id
_entity.type
_entity.pdbx_description
1 polymer ?
#
loop_
_entity_poly.entity_id
_entity_poly.type
_entity_poly.pdbx_seq_one_letter_code
_entity_poly.pdbx_strand_id
1 'polypeptide(L)'
;GSPKAVNKALMKAEDDRDKFLLVTTGHQGEPDALLPRIASGRTPFNVKKGDNVIFSAPIIPNPTNAANRHILESKLKANGARIYANAHVSGHAGREDHRDFLRMLKPKHIIPAHGELEMLVAYGELAEEEGYRIGNNIHILRNAQAQVFNGH
;
A
#
# COMPACT_ATOMS: atom_id res chain seq x y z
N GLY A 1 7.38 20.22 -5.51
CA GLY A 1 7.78 21.63 -5.40
C GLY A 1 9.28 21.74 -5.26
N SER A 2 9.89 22.90 -5.52
CA SER A 2 11.33 23.06 -5.34
C SER A 2 11.75 22.91 -3.86
N PRO A 3 12.98 22.47 -3.55
CA PRO A 3 13.45 22.31 -2.16
C PRO A 3 13.26 23.56 -1.31
N LYS A 4 13.48 24.75 -1.89
CA LYS A 4 13.29 26.05 -1.23
C LYS A 4 11.83 26.30 -0.85
N ALA A 5 10.88 25.97 -1.72
CA ALA A 5 9.46 26.12 -1.44
C ALA A 5 8.99 25.16 -0.33
N VAL A 6 9.47 23.91 -0.34
CA VAL A 6 9.17 22.92 0.70
C VAL A 6 9.68 23.40 2.06
N ASN A 7 10.95 23.83 2.15
CA ASN A 7 11.51 24.32 3.41
C ASN A 7 10.76 25.55 3.94
N LYS A 8 10.34 26.47 3.07
CA LYS A 8 9.53 27.63 3.48
C LYS A 8 8.17 27.22 4.06
N ALA A 9 7.53 26.20 3.48
CA ALA A 9 6.27 25.67 4.00
C ALA A 9 6.47 24.97 5.37
N LEU A 10 7.55 24.20 5.51
CA LEU A 10 7.91 23.54 6.77
C LEU A 10 8.21 24.52 7.89
N MET A 11 8.91 25.64 7.60
CA MET A 11 9.15 26.70 8.58
C MET A 11 7.83 27.30 9.10
N LYS A 12 6.91 27.64 8.20
CA LYS A 12 5.58 28.14 8.60
C LYS A 12 4.81 27.14 9.46
N ALA A 13 4.88 25.85 9.10
CA ALA A 13 4.23 24.80 9.87
C ALA A 13 4.89 24.59 11.24
N GLU A 14 6.20 24.82 11.37
CA GLU A 14 6.91 24.76 12.65
C GLU A 14 6.51 25.93 13.58
N ASP A 15 6.26 27.11 13.01
CA ASP A 15 5.84 28.30 13.75
C ASP A 15 4.38 28.22 14.27
N ASP A 16 3.47 27.63 13.49
CA ASP A 16 2.01 27.58 13.76
C ASP A 16 1.46 26.13 13.69
N ARG A 17 2.02 25.19 14.46
CA ARG A 17 1.79 23.73 14.32
C ARG A 17 0.32 23.28 14.35
N ASP A 18 -0.55 23.99 15.07
CA ASP A 18 -1.97 23.69 15.21
C ASP A 18 -2.81 24.07 13.97
N LYS A 19 -2.27 24.93 13.10
CA LYS A 19 -2.94 25.40 11.87
C LYS A 19 -2.59 24.56 10.63
N PHE A 20 -1.68 23.60 10.76
CA PHE A 20 -1.17 22.83 9.63
C PHE A 20 -1.30 21.31 9.85
N LEU A 21 -1.71 20.62 8.79
CA LEU A 21 -1.58 19.17 8.65
C LEU A 21 -0.56 18.88 7.55
N LEU A 22 0.54 18.21 7.89
CA LEU A 22 1.56 17.84 6.93
C LEU A 22 1.21 16.52 6.23
N VAL A 23 0.90 16.58 4.94
CA VAL A 23 0.82 15.41 4.06
C VAL A 23 2.16 15.24 3.36
N THR A 24 2.84 14.12 3.62
CA THR A 24 4.24 13.94 3.23
C THR A 24 4.49 12.60 2.55
N THR A 25 5.54 12.52 1.74
CA THR A 25 6.07 11.26 1.21
C THR A 25 6.92 10.54 2.26
N GLY A 26 7.16 9.24 2.05
CA GLY A 26 8.09 8.47 2.89
C GLY A 26 7.42 7.44 3.80
N HIS A 27 6.21 6.98 3.45
CA HIS A 27 5.50 6.01 4.27
C HIS A 27 6.18 4.63 4.31
N GLN A 28 7.05 4.27 3.36
CA GLN A 28 7.87 3.05 3.44
C GLN A 28 9.22 3.30 4.14
N GLY A 29 9.49 4.53 4.58
CA GLY A 29 10.77 4.90 5.18
C GLY A 29 11.88 5.21 4.17
N GLU A 30 11.53 5.52 2.92
CA GLU A 30 12.49 5.83 1.86
C GLU A 30 13.43 6.98 2.30
N PRO A 31 14.76 6.78 2.39
CA PRO A 31 15.66 7.69 3.10
C PRO A 31 15.62 9.16 2.65
N ASP A 32 15.34 9.41 1.36
CA ASP A 32 15.31 10.76 0.79
C ASP A 32 13.91 11.38 0.75
N ALA A 33 12.89 10.61 1.11
CA ALA A 33 11.54 11.13 1.25
C ALA A 33 11.42 12.08 2.45
N LEU A 34 10.34 12.87 2.45
CA LEU A 34 10.22 14.00 3.36
C LEU A 34 10.09 13.56 4.83
N LEU A 35 9.27 12.54 5.14
CA LEU A 35 9.05 12.10 6.51
C LEU A 35 10.33 11.53 7.18
N PRO A 36 11.14 10.66 6.53
CA PRO A 36 12.45 10.25 7.06
C PRO A 36 13.45 11.38 7.26
N ARG A 37 13.41 12.42 6.41
CA ARG A 37 14.23 13.63 6.60
C ARG A 37 13.77 14.42 7.82
N ILE A 38 12.47 14.62 8.01
CA ILE A 38 11.89 15.24 9.21
C ILE A 38 12.28 14.45 10.47
N ALA A 39 12.09 13.12 10.46
CA ALA A 39 12.43 12.24 11.58
C ALA A 39 13.92 12.25 11.95
N SER A 40 14.79 12.59 10.98
CA SER A 40 16.24 12.68 11.18
C SER A 40 16.73 14.12 11.40
N GLY A 41 15.84 15.11 11.58
CA GLY A 41 16.24 16.51 11.78
C GLY A 41 16.91 17.17 10.57
N ARG A 42 16.73 16.62 9.36
CA ARG A 42 17.32 17.13 8.10
C ARG A 42 16.41 18.15 7.39
N THR A 43 15.46 18.72 8.12
CA THR A 43 14.54 19.75 7.61
C THR A 43 14.28 20.81 8.68
N PRO A 44 13.75 21.99 8.32
CA PRO A 44 13.39 23.01 9.30
C PRO A 44 12.27 22.61 10.27
N PHE A 45 11.49 21.57 9.94
CA PHE A 45 10.45 21.04 10.82
C PHE A 45 10.99 19.85 11.60
N ASN A 46 10.81 19.86 12.92
CA ASN A 46 11.28 18.80 13.80
C ASN A 46 10.11 18.10 14.49
N VAL A 47 10.26 16.79 14.68
CA VAL A 47 9.34 16.01 15.51
C VAL A 47 9.51 16.41 16.97
N LYS A 48 8.41 16.72 17.63
CA LYS A 48 8.33 17.09 19.04
C LYS A 48 7.49 16.08 19.81
N LYS A 49 7.73 16.00 21.12
CA LYS A 49 6.94 15.18 22.03
C LYS A 49 5.46 15.56 21.92
N GLY A 50 4.61 14.56 21.64
CA GLY A 50 3.17 14.75 21.51
C GLY A 50 2.66 14.92 20.07
N ASP A 51 3.55 15.04 19.08
CA ASP A 51 3.14 14.99 17.68
C ASP A 51 2.48 13.64 17.36
N ASN A 52 1.47 13.69 16.49
CA ASN A 52 0.85 12.49 15.96
C ASN A 52 1.37 12.24 14.53
N VAL A 53 1.84 11.02 14.26
CA VAL A 53 2.21 10.57 12.92
C VAL A 53 1.26 9.45 12.52
N ILE A 54 0.54 9.65 11.43
CA ILE A 54 -0.42 8.70 10.91
C ILE A 54 0.13 8.09 9.62
N PHE A 55 0.29 6.77 9.61
CA PHE A 55 0.60 6.03 8.40
C PHE A 55 -0.69 5.50 7.78
N SER A 56 -1.19 6.25 6.80
CA SER A 56 -2.42 5.94 6.04
C SER A 56 -2.19 4.94 4.89
N ALA A 57 -1.16 4.10 4.99
CA ALA A 57 -0.77 3.14 3.96
C ALA A 57 -0.04 1.93 4.58
N PRO A 58 -0.16 0.74 3.98
CA PRO A 58 0.47 -0.48 4.48
C PRO A 58 1.96 -0.48 4.12
N ILE A 59 2.72 -1.36 4.78
CA ILE A 59 4.09 -1.63 4.37
C ILE A 59 4.03 -2.56 3.15
N ILE A 60 4.71 -2.20 2.08
CA ILE A 60 4.84 -3.11 0.93
C ILE A 60 5.71 -4.31 1.40
N PRO A 61 5.25 -5.56 1.22
CA PRO A 61 5.86 -6.74 1.83
C PRO A 61 7.20 -7.12 1.15
N ASN A 62 8.23 -6.32 1.40
CA ASN A 62 9.61 -6.66 1.08
C ASN A 62 10.55 -6.30 2.26
N PRO A 63 11.69 -7.00 2.42
CA PRO A 63 12.59 -6.80 3.56
C PRO A 63 13.16 -5.37 3.67
N THR A 64 13.47 -4.74 2.54
CA THR A 64 14.05 -3.38 2.50
C THR A 64 13.07 -2.33 3.04
N ASN A 65 11.82 -2.41 2.64
CA ASN A 65 10.75 -1.52 3.09
C ASN A 65 10.42 -1.77 4.57
N ALA A 66 10.40 -3.03 5.00
CA ALA A 66 10.24 -3.36 6.41
C ALA A 66 11.37 -2.75 7.28
N ALA A 67 12.62 -2.88 6.85
CA ALA A 67 13.78 -2.30 7.54
C ALA A 67 13.75 -0.76 7.55
N ASN A 68 13.51 -0.13 6.40
CA ASN A 68 13.40 1.32 6.26
C ASN A 68 12.28 1.89 7.15
N ARG A 69 11.10 1.27 7.10
CA ARG A 69 9.96 1.64 7.94
C ARG A 69 10.27 1.49 9.43
N HIS A 70 10.94 0.41 9.82
CA HIS A 70 11.33 0.19 11.21
C HIS A 70 12.30 1.27 11.71
N ILE A 71 13.30 1.65 10.91
CA ILE A 71 14.23 2.74 11.24
C ILE A 71 13.48 4.07 11.37
N LEU A 72 12.57 4.37 10.44
CA LEU A 72 11.74 5.57 10.50
C LEU A 72 10.91 5.61 11.79
N GLU A 73 10.15 4.56 12.08
CA GLU A 73 9.30 4.50 13.27
C GLU A 73 10.12 4.62 14.56
N SER A 74 11.31 4.01 14.59
CA SER A 74 12.22 4.10 15.73
C SER A 74 12.67 5.54 16.00
N LYS A 75 13.06 6.27 14.94
CA LYS A 75 13.43 7.70 15.05
C LYS A 75 12.25 8.57 15.49
N LEU A 76 11.07 8.35 14.91
CA LEU A 76 9.86 9.09 15.27
C LEU A 76 9.52 8.88 16.76
N LYS A 77 9.55 7.63 17.24
CA LYS A 77 9.31 7.30 18.65
C LYS A 77 10.38 7.91 19.56
N ALA A 78 11.65 7.85 19.17
CA ALA A 78 12.76 8.45 19.93
C ALA A 78 12.57 9.97 20.11
N ASN A 79 12.00 10.66 19.11
CA ASN A 79 11.67 12.08 19.17
C ASN A 79 10.32 12.38 19.89
N GLY A 80 9.64 11.36 20.41
CA GLY A 80 8.42 11.50 21.21
C GLY A 80 7.11 11.59 20.43
N ALA A 81 7.09 11.21 19.14
CA ALA A 81 5.85 11.12 18.37
C ALA A 81 5.02 9.90 18.77
N ARG A 82 3.69 10.06 18.71
CA ARG A 82 2.70 8.98 18.79
C ARG A 82 2.41 8.49 17.38
N ILE A 83 2.59 7.19 17.15
CA ILE A 83 2.41 6.59 15.82
C ILE A 83 1.08 5.86 15.76
N TYR A 84 0.29 6.17 14.74
CA TYR A 84 -0.91 5.44 14.36
C TYR A 84 -0.63 4.71 13.05
N ALA A 85 -0.43 3.40 13.13
CA ALA A 85 -0.37 2.50 11.98
C ALA A 85 -1.73 1.83 11.82
N ASN A 86 -2.12 1.47 10.60
CA ASN A 86 -3.40 0.82 10.23
C ASN A 86 -4.58 1.77 9.96
N ALA A 87 -4.34 3.03 9.63
CA ALA A 87 -5.35 3.91 9.05
C ALA A 87 -5.49 3.69 7.52
N HIS A 88 -5.52 2.42 7.08
CA HIS A 88 -5.58 2.06 5.67
C HIS A 88 -6.55 0.90 5.47
N VAL A 89 -7.38 1.00 4.43
CA VAL A 89 -8.20 -0.09 3.90
C VAL A 89 -7.62 -0.52 2.57
N SER A 90 -7.68 -1.83 2.26
CA SER A 90 -7.20 -2.37 0.99
C SER A 90 -7.83 -1.62 -0.20
N GLY A 91 -7.01 -1.27 -1.20
CA GLY A 91 -7.50 -0.79 -2.50
C GLY A 91 -7.91 -1.91 -3.45
N HIS A 92 -7.69 -3.18 -3.07
CA HIS A 92 -8.09 -4.35 -3.85
C HIS A 92 -9.42 -4.91 -3.35
N ALA A 93 -10.20 -5.45 -4.29
CA ALA A 93 -11.43 -6.19 -4.03
C ALA A 93 -11.17 -7.35 -3.05
N GLY A 94 -12.08 -7.50 -2.08
CA GLY A 94 -12.12 -8.66 -1.20
C GLY A 94 -12.73 -9.88 -1.90
N ARG A 95 -12.79 -10.99 -1.15
CA ARG A 95 -13.36 -12.25 -1.66
C ARG A 95 -14.81 -12.10 -2.13
N GLU A 96 -15.66 -11.45 -1.34
CA GLU A 96 -17.07 -11.27 -1.70
C GLU A 96 -17.28 -10.26 -2.82
N ASP A 97 -16.44 -9.22 -2.91
CA ASP A 97 -16.44 -8.30 -4.06
C ASP A 97 -16.16 -9.04 -5.37
N HIS A 98 -15.19 -9.98 -5.35
CA HIS A 98 -14.90 -10.85 -6.49
C HIS A 98 -16.06 -11.80 -6.80
N ARG A 99 -16.72 -12.35 -5.79
CA ARG A 99 -17.91 -13.20 -5.98
C ARG A 99 -19.04 -12.44 -6.68
N ASP A 100 -19.34 -11.24 -6.19
CA ASP A 100 -20.34 -10.36 -6.78
C ASP A 100 -19.97 -10.02 -8.23
N PHE A 101 -18.69 -9.72 -8.49
CA PHE A 101 -18.20 -9.46 -9.83
C PHE A 101 -18.38 -10.67 -10.79
N LEU A 102 -18.08 -11.88 -10.33
CA LEU A 102 -18.32 -13.11 -11.09
C LEU A 102 -19.82 -13.30 -11.42
N ARG A 103 -20.70 -13.07 -10.45
CA ARG A 103 -22.16 -13.18 -10.62
C ARG A 103 -22.74 -12.14 -11.58
N MET A 104 -22.19 -10.93 -11.58
CA MET A 104 -22.58 -9.86 -12.49
C MET A 104 -22.14 -10.16 -13.92
N LEU A 105 -20.88 -10.56 -14.11
CA LEU A 105 -20.33 -10.77 -15.45
C LEU A 105 -20.73 -12.09 -16.09
N LYS A 106 -20.91 -13.16 -15.29
CA LYS A 106 -21.12 -14.53 -15.75
C LYS A 106 -20.15 -14.91 -16.90
N PRO A 107 -18.83 -14.77 -16.70
CA PRO A 107 -17.86 -15.00 -17.76
C PRO A 107 -17.92 -16.44 -18.29
N LYS A 108 -17.55 -16.66 -19.55
CA LYS A 108 -17.36 -18.02 -20.10
C LYS A 108 -16.05 -18.66 -19.64
N HIS A 109 -15.02 -17.84 -19.44
CA HIS A 109 -13.70 -18.25 -18.97
C HIS A 109 -13.14 -17.20 -17.99
N ILE A 110 -12.38 -17.67 -17.01
CA ILE A 110 -11.75 -16.88 -15.95
C ILE A 110 -10.25 -17.12 -16.01
N ILE A 111 -9.47 -16.03 -15.99
CA ILE A 111 -8.01 -16.08 -15.92
C ILE A 111 -7.59 -15.19 -14.76
N PRO A 112 -7.36 -15.72 -13.55
CA PRO A 112 -6.87 -14.94 -12.42
C PRO A 112 -5.48 -14.37 -12.72
N ALA A 113 -5.23 -13.12 -12.34
CA ALA A 113 -3.97 -12.42 -12.59
C ALA A 113 -3.65 -11.42 -11.46
N HIS A 114 -2.47 -10.79 -11.53
CA HIS A 114 -2.02 -9.73 -10.61
C HIS A 114 -1.93 -10.20 -9.13
N GLY A 115 -1.27 -11.33 -8.89
CA GLY A 115 -1.01 -11.85 -7.55
C GLY A 115 -0.01 -13.01 -7.60
N GLU A 116 0.47 -13.41 -6.42
CA GLU A 116 1.26 -14.64 -6.26
C GLU A 116 0.40 -15.89 -6.54
N LEU A 117 1.04 -17.02 -6.82
CA LEU A 117 0.33 -18.25 -7.21
C LEU A 117 -0.75 -18.65 -6.20
N GLU A 118 -0.48 -18.51 -4.90
CA GLU A 118 -1.44 -18.79 -3.83
C GLU A 118 -2.69 -17.91 -3.93
N MET A 119 -2.53 -16.63 -4.33
CA MET A 119 -3.64 -15.71 -4.55
C MET A 119 -4.46 -16.10 -5.78
N LEU A 120 -3.78 -16.51 -6.86
CA LEU A 120 -4.45 -16.95 -8.09
C LEU A 120 -5.26 -18.23 -7.85
N VAL A 121 -4.70 -19.17 -7.09
CA VAL A 121 -5.38 -20.40 -6.68
C VAL A 121 -6.59 -20.10 -5.81
N ALA A 122 -6.45 -19.22 -4.79
CA ALA A 122 -7.58 -18.84 -3.93
C ALA A 122 -8.73 -18.16 -4.71
N TYR A 123 -8.41 -17.39 -5.76
CA TYR A 123 -9.42 -16.86 -6.68
C TYR A 123 -10.08 -17.98 -7.49
N GLY A 124 -9.29 -18.94 -7.98
CA GLY A 124 -9.81 -20.11 -8.68
C GLY A 124 -10.80 -20.89 -7.82
N GLU A 125 -10.45 -21.18 -6.57
CA GLU A 125 -11.32 -21.86 -5.60
C GLU A 125 -12.62 -21.08 -5.34
N LEU A 126 -12.55 -19.75 -5.24
CA LEU A 126 -13.76 -18.90 -5.17
C LEU A 126 -14.64 -19.07 -6.41
N ALA A 127 -14.04 -19.08 -7.60
CA ALA A 127 -14.80 -19.27 -8.83
C ALA A 127 -15.42 -20.67 -8.90
N GLU A 128 -14.78 -21.71 -8.38
CA GLU A 128 -15.38 -23.05 -8.30
C GLU A 128 -16.64 -23.09 -7.44
N GLU A 129 -16.68 -22.34 -6.34
CA GLU A 129 -17.90 -22.16 -5.53
C GLU A 129 -19.05 -21.53 -6.33
N GLU A 130 -18.73 -20.73 -7.34
CA GLU A 130 -19.69 -20.09 -8.25
C GLU A 130 -19.98 -20.93 -9.53
N GLY A 131 -19.58 -22.21 -9.52
CA GLY A 131 -19.94 -23.18 -10.57
C GLY A 131 -18.92 -23.31 -11.72
N TYR A 132 -17.76 -22.66 -11.60
CA TYR A 132 -16.65 -22.83 -12.52
C TYR A 132 -15.80 -24.06 -12.14
N ARG A 133 -14.81 -24.42 -12.97
CA ARG A 133 -13.91 -25.56 -12.77
C ARG A 133 -12.51 -25.25 -13.26
N ILE A 134 -11.52 -25.51 -12.41
CA ILE A 134 -10.10 -25.37 -12.75
C ILE A 134 -9.73 -26.32 -13.89
N GLY A 135 -8.98 -25.81 -14.87
CA GLY A 135 -8.56 -26.56 -16.06
C GLY A 135 -9.63 -26.69 -17.15
N ASN A 136 -10.85 -26.20 -16.93
CA ASN A 136 -11.89 -26.11 -17.94
C ASN A 136 -12.20 -24.64 -18.28
N ASN A 137 -12.86 -23.94 -17.36
CA ASN A 137 -13.23 -22.54 -17.54
C ASN A 137 -12.56 -21.61 -16.53
N ILE A 138 -11.69 -22.11 -15.67
CA ILE A 138 -10.71 -21.32 -14.90
C ILE A 138 -9.31 -21.74 -15.34
N HIS A 139 -8.48 -20.77 -15.68
CA HIS A 139 -7.12 -20.98 -16.20
C HIS A 139 -6.10 -20.31 -15.29
N ILE A 140 -5.40 -21.12 -14.49
CA ILE A 140 -4.29 -20.64 -13.65
C ILE A 140 -3.01 -20.67 -14.49
N LEU A 141 -2.52 -19.49 -14.85
CA LEU A 141 -1.35 -19.33 -15.71
C LEU A 141 -0.15 -18.80 -14.93
N ARG A 142 1.05 -19.22 -15.34
CA ARG A 142 2.33 -18.63 -14.97
C ARG A 142 2.76 -17.60 -16.01
N ASN A 143 3.69 -16.74 -15.63
CA ASN A 143 4.31 -15.80 -16.55
C ASN A 143 4.80 -16.52 -17.82
N ALA A 144 4.55 -15.90 -18.97
CA ALA A 144 4.87 -16.40 -20.31
C ALA A 144 4.12 -17.68 -20.76
N GLN A 145 3.13 -18.17 -20.02
CA GLN A 145 2.21 -19.19 -20.53
C GLN A 145 1.09 -18.56 -21.37
N ALA A 146 0.67 -19.26 -22.42
CA ALA A 146 -0.42 -18.84 -23.29
C ALA A 146 -1.61 -19.80 -23.15
N GLN A 147 -2.81 -19.25 -22.95
CA GLN A 147 -4.07 -19.98 -23.07
C GLN A 147 -4.70 -19.67 -24.43
N VAL A 148 -4.96 -20.71 -25.21
CA VAL A 148 -5.60 -20.58 -26.53
C VAL A 148 -7.06 -20.98 -26.40
N PHE A 149 -7.96 -20.13 -26.91
CA PHE A 149 -9.38 -20.42 -27.02
C PHE A 149 -9.71 -20.66 -28.48
N ASN A 150 -10.01 -21.91 -28.83
CA ASN A 150 -10.49 -22.24 -30.16
C ASN A 150 -11.98 -21.87 -30.22
N GLY A 151 -12.32 -20.82 -30.95
CA GLY A 151 -13.70 -20.36 -31.09
C GLY A 151 -14.58 -21.43 -31.76
N HIS A 152 -15.82 -21.53 -31.28
CA HIS A 152 -16.96 -21.99 -32.06
C HIS A 152 -17.85 -20.79 -32.33
#